data_AF-A0A6L8IC86-F1
#
_entry.id   AF-A0A6L8IC86-F1
#
_cell.length_a   1.000
_cell.length_b   1.000
_cell.length_c   1.000
_cell.angle_alpha   90.00
_cell.angle_beta   90.00
_cell.angle_gamma   90.00
#
_symmetry.space_group_name_H-M   'P 1'
#
loop_
_entity.id
_entity.type
_entity.pdbx_description
1 polymer ?
#
loop_
_entity_poly.entity_id
_entity_poly.type
_entity_poly.pdbx_seq_one_letter_code
_entity_poly.pdbx_strand_id
1 'polypeptide(L)'
;MRLARIPIELQLIYPVLTCEIAVLQHNTLLISFSERVLDFSLSDITITGGTLTSFIGNGRDFCVEVVTDTTAEIYVPAGVCSNVNDVLNNESNRLIYNA
;
A
#
# COMPACT_ATOMS: atom_id res chain seq x y z
N MET A 1 45.48 -18.12 4.45
CA MET A 1 44.03 -18.37 4.29
C MET A 1 43.31 -17.10 4.75
N ARG A 2 42.99 -16.18 3.82
CA ARG A 2 42.37 -14.89 4.18
C ARG A 2 40.92 -15.15 4.55
N LEU A 3 40.53 -14.89 5.81
CA LEU A 3 39.12 -14.79 6.17
C LEU A 3 38.51 -13.65 5.34
N ALA A 4 37.64 -13.99 4.40
CA ALA A 4 36.68 -13.04 3.86
C ALA A 4 35.70 -12.75 4.99
N ARG A 5 35.76 -11.54 5.55
CA ARG A 5 34.62 -11.01 6.30
C ARG A 5 33.54 -10.77 5.26
N ILE A 6 32.58 -11.69 5.15
CA ILE A 6 31.33 -11.41 4.46
C ILE A 6 30.66 -10.32 5.32
N PRO A 7 30.46 -9.09 4.81
CA PRO A 7 29.55 -8.18 5.48
C PRO A 7 28.19 -8.85 5.42
N ILE A 8 27.66 -9.30 6.56
CA ILE A 8 26.25 -9.61 6.67
C ILE A 8 25.56 -8.27 6.42
N GLU A 9 24.92 -8.14 5.26
CA GLU A 9 23.95 -7.09 4.98
C GLU A 9 22.94 -7.15 6.13
N LEU A 10 23.03 -6.16 7.01
CA LEU A 10 22.25 -6.07 8.24
C LEU A 10 20.83 -5.61 7.88
N GLN A 11 20.12 -6.40 7.08
CA GLN A 11 18.88 -5.99 6.43
C GLN A 11 17.78 -7.06 6.40
N LEU A 12 17.74 -8.02 7.36
CA LEU A 12 16.78 -9.13 7.29
C LEU A 12 16.19 -9.66 8.63
N ILE A 13 15.89 -8.83 9.63
CA ILE A 13 15.11 -9.33 10.80
C ILE A 13 14.06 -8.35 11.37
N TYR A 14 13.86 -7.18 10.77
CA TYR A 14 12.72 -6.33 11.14
C TYR A 14 11.60 -6.55 10.13
N PRO A 15 10.38 -6.90 10.55
CA PRO A 15 9.24 -6.98 9.64
C PRO A 15 9.03 -5.62 8.98
N VAL A 16 8.93 -5.59 7.65
CA VAL A 16 8.56 -4.39 6.90
C VAL A 16 7.07 -4.50 6.60
N LEU A 17 6.31 -3.48 6.99
CA LEU A 17 4.90 -3.37 6.63
C LEU A 17 4.83 -2.85 5.19
N THR A 18 4.59 -3.75 4.23
CA THR A 18 4.47 -3.40 2.81
C THR A 18 3.01 -3.35 2.39
N CYS A 19 2.75 -2.60 1.32
CA CYS A 19 1.43 -2.43 0.72
C CYS A 19 1.53 -2.63 -0.79
N GLU A 20 0.51 -3.24 -1.38
CA GLU A 20 0.36 -3.34 -2.82
C GLU A 20 -1.06 -2.94 -3.23
N ILE A 21 -1.19 -2.33 -4.41
CA ILE A 21 -2.45 -1.92 -5.02
C ILE A 21 -2.61 -2.66 -6.35
N ALA A 22 -3.78 -3.26 -6.56
CA ALA A 22 -4.15 -3.95 -7.79
C ALA A 22 -5.56 -3.56 -8.24
N VAL A 23 -5.83 -3.65 -9.55
CA VAL A 23 -7.19 -3.49 -10.11
C VAL A 23 -7.89 -4.85 -10.06
N LEU A 24 -9.13 -4.88 -9.57
CA LEU A 24 -10.04 -6.02 -9.65
C LEU A 24 -10.99 -5.85 -10.85
N GLN A 25 -12.30 -5.91 -10.63
CA GLN A 25 -13.34 -5.74 -11.66
C GLN A 25 -14.16 -4.49 -11.36
N HIS A 26 -14.87 -3.95 -12.36
CA HIS A 26 -15.80 -2.82 -12.20
C HIS A 26 -15.18 -1.63 -11.46
N ASN A 27 -13.97 -1.22 -11.84
CA ASN A 27 -13.26 -0.08 -11.26
C ASN A 27 -12.94 -0.23 -9.76
N THR A 28 -13.06 -1.44 -9.22
CA THR A 28 -12.65 -1.76 -7.85
C THR A 28 -11.14 -1.95 -7.80
N LEU A 29 -10.48 -1.28 -6.87
CA LEU A 29 -9.09 -1.52 -6.51
C LEU A 29 -9.02 -2.32 -5.21
N LEU A 30 -8.04 -3.21 -5.13
CA LEU A 30 -7.64 -3.91 -3.93
C LEU A 30 -6.33 -3.30 -3.43
N ILE A 31 -6.30 -2.93 -2.15
CA ILE A 31 -5.12 -2.47 -1.43
C ILE A 31 -4.84 -3.51 -0.36
N SER A 32 -3.70 -4.19 -0.44
CA SER A 32 -3.33 -5.30 0.43
C SER A 32 -2.04 -5.00 1.17
N PHE A 33 -2.10 -5.11 2.50
CA PHE A 33 -0.94 -4.99 3.38
C PHE A 33 -0.35 -6.37 3.74
N SER A 34 0.96 -6.40 4.01
CA SER A 34 1.65 -7.61 4.47
C SER A 34 1.15 -8.09 5.84
N GLU A 35 0.67 -7.16 6.67
CA GLU A 35 0.11 -7.40 8.00
C GLU A 35 -1.11 -6.49 8.24
N ARG A 36 -1.80 -6.71 9.36
CA ARG A 36 -2.92 -5.87 9.75
C ARG A 36 -2.44 -4.47 10.15
N VAL A 37 -3.06 -3.45 9.57
CA VAL A 37 -2.85 -2.03 9.89
C VAL A 37 -4.03 -1.47 10.69
N LEU A 38 -3.76 -0.38 11.40
CA LEU A 38 -4.69 0.40 12.20
C LEU A 38 -4.92 1.76 11.52
N ASP A 39 -6.10 2.33 11.74
CA ASP A 39 -6.49 3.68 11.33
C ASP A 39 -6.31 4.04 9.84
N PHE A 40 -6.18 3.05 8.95
CA PHE A 40 -6.13 3.26 7.51
C PHE A 40 -7.51 3.61 6.94
N SER A 41 -7.55 4.63 6.09
CA SER A 41 -8.75 5.24 5.54
C SER A 41 -8.55 5.79 4.12
N LEU A 42 -9.61 6.31 3.49
CA LEU A 42 -9.51 6.93 2.16
C LEU A 42 -8.58 8.14 2.11
N SER A 43 -8.43 8.90 3.20
CA SER A 43 -7.54 10.08 3.21
C SER A 43 -6.06 9.72 3.15
N ASP A 44 -5.73 8.46 3.43
CA ASP A 44 -4.36 7.95 3.41
C ASP A 44 -3.94 7.49 2.01
N ILE A 45 -4.86 7.53 1.04
CA ILE A 45 -4.62 7.15 -0.35
C ILE A 45 -4.52 8.43 -1.20
N THR A 46 -3.42 8.54 -1.96
CA THR A 46 -3.30 9.60 -2.95
C THR A 46 -3.93 9.15 -4.26
N ILE A 47 -4.83 9.98 -4.79
CA ILE A 47 -5.37 9.84 -6.15
C ILE A 47 -5.23 11.16 -6.89
N THR A 48 -4.76 11.11 -8.13
CA THR A 48 -4.82 12.24 -9.07
C THR A 48 -5.69 11.89 -10.26
N GLY A 49 -6.48 12.84 -10.77
CA GLY A 49 -7.31 12.62 -11.95
C GLY A 49 -8.59 11.82 -11.67
N GLY A 50 -9.05 11.72 -10.43
CA GLY A 50 -10.27 10.99 -10.06
C GLY A 50 -10.60 11.11 -8.58
N THR A 51 -11.60 10.36 -8.14
CA THR A 51 -12.02 10.23 -6.74
C THR A 51 -12.15 8.76 -6.35
N LEU A 52 -11.90 8.46 -5.08
CA LEU A 52 -12.10 7.13 -4.49
C LEU A 52 -13.40 7.09 -3.68
N THR A 53 -14.16 6.01 -3.82
CA THR A 53 -15.42 5.75 -3.10
C THR A 53 -15.43 4.34 -2.50
N SER A 54 -16.50 4.00 -1.79
CA SER A 54 -16.82 2.62 -1.37
C SER A 54 -15.69 1.90 -0.59
N PHE A 55 -15.15 2.56 0.44
CA PHE A 55 -14.08 2.00 1.28
C PHE A 55 -14.59 0.90 2.21
N ILE A 56 -14.15 -0.32 1.96
CA ILE A 56 -14.46 -1.51 2.75
C ILE A 56 -13.15 -2.21 3.08
N GLY A 57 -12.91 -2.55 4.33
CA GLY A 57 -11.67 -3.25 4.70
C GLY A 57 -11.78 -4.11 5.94
N ASN A 58 -10.83 -5.04 6.06
CA ASN A 58 -10.72 -5.97 7.20
C ASN A 58 -9.48 -5.72 8.08
N GLY A 59 -8.76 -4.62 7.81
CA GLY A 59 -7.50 -4.26 8.46
C GLY A 59 -6.27 -4.75 7.71
N ARG A 60 -6.38 -5.63 6.72
CA ARG A 60 -5.26 -6.06 5.87
C ARG A 60 -5.54 -5.79 4.39
N ASP A 61 -6.74 -6.13 3.97
CA ASP A 61 -7.23 -5.95 2.60
C ASP A 61 -8.34 -4.90 2.62
N PHE A 62 -8.22 -3.94 1.70
CA PHE A 62 -9.15 -2.84 1.53
C PHE A 62 -9.59 -2.74 0.07
N CYS A 63 -10.89 -2.72 -0.15
CA CYS A 63 -11.49 -2.45 -1.44
C CYS A 63 -11.93 -0.99 -1.50
N VAL A 64 -11.63 -0.34 -2.61
CA VAL A 64 -12.11 1.01 -2.95
C VAL A 64 -12.56 1.02 -4.41
N GLU A 65 -13.49 1.90 -4.75
CA GLU A 65 -13.92 2.12 -6.14
C GLU A 65 -13.29 3.39 -6.67
N VAL A 66 -12.81 3.35 -7.91
CA VAL A 66 -12.29 4.52 -8.62
C VAL A 66 -13.39 5.10 -9.50
N VAL A 67 -13.64 6.39 -9.33
CA VAL A 67 -14.50 7.18 -10.20
C VAL A 67 -13.64 8.20 -10.94
N THR A 68 -13.51 8.02 -12.25
CA THR A 68 -12.80 8.94 -13.15
C THR A 68 -13.29 8.76 -14.59
N ASP A 69 -13.25 9.83 -15.37
CA ASP A 69 -13.50 9.83 -16.82
C ASP A 69 -12.19 9.81 -17.63
N THR A 70 -11.03 9.83 -16.96
CA THR A 70 -9.70 9.93 -17.57
C THR A 70 -8.71 8.96 -16.92
N THR A 71 -7.43 9.09 -17.24
CA THR A 71 -6.36 8.41 -16.50
C THR A 71 -6.27 8.96 -15.07
N ALA A 72 -6.28 8.04 -14.11
CA ALA A 72 -6.00 8.33 -12.71
C ALA A 72 -4.72 7.63 -12.25
N GLU A 73 -4.04 8.23 -11.29
CA GLU A 73 -2.87 7.64 -10.66
C GLU A 73 -3.12 7.51 -9.16
N ILE A 74 -2.91 6.31 -8.63
CA ILE A 74 -3.25 5.93 -7.27
C ILE A 74 -2.05 5.32 -6.57
N TYR A 75 -1.75 5.78 -5.36
CA TYR A 75 -0.74 5.18 -4.50
C TYR A 75 -0.99 5.47 -3.02
N VAL A 76 -0.46 4.64 -2.13
CA VAL A 76 -0.44 4.84 -0.68
C VAL A 76 0.96 5.33 -0.29
N PRO A 77 1.12 6.56 0.25
CA PRO A 77 2.42 7.06 0.70
C PRO A 77 2.99 6.26 1.87
N ALA A 78 4.30 6.35 2.10
CA ALA A 78 4.93 5.78 3.29
C ALA A 78 4.48 6.52 4.56
N GLY A 79 4.32 5.79 5.66
CA GLY A 79 4.09 6.37 6.99
C GLY A 79 2.69 6.91 7.26
N VAL A 80 1.69 6.54 6.45
CA VAL A 80 0.29 6.97 6.62
C VAL A 80 -0.49 6.03 7.55
N CYS A 81 -0.07 4.78 7.70
CA CYS A 81 -0.66 3.84 8.64
C CYS A 81 0.41 2.98 9.32
N SER A 82 0.04 2.38 10.45
CA SER A 82 0.90 1.49 11.24
C SER A 82 0.18 0.21 11.62
N ASN A 83 0.94 -0.81 12.02
CA ASN A 83 0.38 -1.98 12.70
C ASN A 83 0.28 -1.77 14.22
N VAL A 84 -0.14 -2.81 14.95
CA VAL A 84 -0.25 -2.78 16.42
C VAL A 84 1.07 -2.53 17.17
N ASN A 85 2.21 -2.72 16.50
CA ASN A 85 3.54 -2.48 17.06
C ASN A 85 4.13 -1.13 16.62
N ASP A 86 3.28 -0.23 16.09
CA ASP A 86 3.68 1.09 15.57
C ASP A 86 4.70 1.03 14.42
N VAL A 87 4.80 -0.11 13.73
CA VAL A 87 5.60 -0.21 12.50
C VAL A 87 4.83 0.45 11.37
N LEU A 88 5.39 1.53 10.82
CA LEU A 88 4.82 2.29 9.72
C LEU A 88 4.89 1.53 8.39
N ASN A 89 3.90 1.78 7.54
CA ASN A 89 3.89 1.23 6.19
C ASN A 89 4.99 1.85 5.32
N ASN A 90 5.56 1.03 4.44
CA ASN A 90 6.31 1.53 3.30
C ASN A 90 5.33 2.03 2.21
N GLU A 91 5.83 2.90 1.33
CA GLU A 91 5.07 3.32 0.14
C GLU A 91 4.64 2.08 -0.66
N SER A 92 3.43 2.14 -1.22
CA SER A 92 2.94 1.11 -2.14
C SER A 92 3.56 1.25 -3.53
N ASN A 93 3.23 0.32 -4.42
CA ASN A 93 3.36 0.58 -5.84
C ASN A 93 2.43 1.74 -6.27
N ARG A 94 2.82 2.42 -7.36
CA ARG A 94 1.99 3.42 -8.04
C ARG A 94 1.21 2.75 -9.14
N LEU A 95 -0.12 2.84 -9.08
CA LEU A 95 -1.03 2.25 -10.05
C LEU A 95 -1.56 3.33 -10.98
N ILE A 96 -1.37 3.13 -12.29
CA ILE A 96 -2.04 3.93 -13.33
C ILE A 96 -3.33 3.22 -13.71
N TYR A 97 -4.45 3.86 -13.44
CA TYR A 97 -5.78 3.41 -13.83
C TYR A 97 -6.25 4.19 -15.06
N ASN A 98 -6.70 3.49 -16.10
CA ASN A 98 -7.30 4.10 -17.28
C ASN A 98 -8.77 3.68 -17.32
N ALA A 99 -9.67 4.67 -17.35
CA ALA A 99 -11.11 4.47 -17.56
C ALA A 99 -11.43 3.90 -18.94
#